data_AF-A0A7X6NP99-F1
#
_entry.id   AF-A0A7X6NP99-F1
#
_cell.length_a   1.000
_cell.length_b   1.000
_cell.length_c   1.000
_cell.angle_alpha   90.00
_cell.angle_beta   90.00
_cell.angle_gamma   90.00
#
_symmetry.space_group_name_H-M   'P 1'
#
loop_
_entity.id
_entity.type
_entity.pdbx_description
1 polymer ?
#
loop_
_entity_poly.entity_id
_entity_poly.type
_entity_poly.pdbx_seq_one_letter_code
_entity_poly.pdbx_strand_id
1 'polypeptide(L)'
;MKQMLSSCGLLCNECEFYPGQCAGCYQVKGAPFWAAEHTEEHICPLFKCAVVDKKFTDCGQCPDLPCPLFLSMQDPNSTDEEHKRSLKERVARLSAN
;
A
#
# COMPACT_ATOMS: atom_id res chain seq x y z
N MET A 1 8.53 5.88 -18.15
CA MET A 1 7.39 6.43 -17.39
C MET A 1 7.79 6.58 -15.93
N LYS A 2 7.36 7.64 -15.24
CA LYS A 2 7.59 7.80 -13.80
C LYS A 2 6.67 6.82 -13.05
N GLN A 3 7.25 5.93 -12.26
CA GLN A 3 6.49 4.96 -11.48
C GLN A 3 5.64 5.67 -10.42
N MET A 4 4.36 5.31 -10.30
CA MET A 4 3.41 5.91 -9.35
C MET A 4 3.30 5.03 -8.12
N LEU A 5 4.21 5.25 -7.17
CA LEU A 5 4.28 4.46 -5.96
C LEU A 5 3.15 4.84 -4.99
N SER A 6 2.47 3.83 -4.45
CA SER A 6 1.57 3.98 -3.32
C SER A 6 2.36 4.08 -2.02
N SER A 7 1.70 4.48 -0.93
CA SER A 7 2.32 4.56 0.40
C SER A 7 2.88 3.23 0.90
N CYS A 8 2.51 2.10 0.31
CA CYS A 8 2.97 0.78 0.70
C CYS A 8 3.86 0.10 -0.36
N GLY A 9 4.28 0.82 -1.40
CA GLY A 9 5.20 0.31 -2.43
C GLY A 9 4.54 -0.35 -3.64
N LEU A 10 3.20 -0.39 -3.71
CA LEU A 10 2.48 -0.84 -4.91
C LEU A 10 2.60 0.20 -6.02
N LEU A 11 2.52 -0.24 -7.28
CA LEU A 11 2.54 0.66 -8.43
C LEU A 11 1.11 0.91 -8.90
N CYS A 12 0.60 2.11 -8.63
CA CYS A 12 -0.75 2.49 -9.06
C CYS A 12 -0.88 2.39 -10.58
N ASN A 13 0.14 2.81 -11.35
CA ASN A 13 0.11 2.73 -12.81
C ASN A 13 0.19 1.32 -13.39
N GLU A 14 0.42 0.29 -12.57
CA GLU A 14 0.40 -1.13 -12.97
C GLU A 14 -0.81 -1.87 -12.35
N CYS A 15 -1.66 -1.16 -11.59
CA CYS A 15 -2.84 -1.72 -10.95
C CYS A 15 -4.04 -1.65 -11.89
N GLU A 16 -4.76 -2.75 -12.05
CA GLU A 16 -5.95 -2.84 -12.93
C GLU A 16 -7.09 -1.88 -12.55
N PHE A 17 -7.16 -1.48 -11.27
CA PHE A 17 -8.19 -0.56 -10.79
C PHE A 17 -7.86 0.91 -11.06
N TYR A 18 -6.63 1.24 -11.47
CA TYR A 18 -6.20 2.61 -11.72
C TYR A 18 -6.23 2.97 -13.21
N PRO A 19 -6.67 4.18 -13.59
CA PRO A 19 -7.22 5.26 -12.76
C PRO A 19 -8.75 5.18 -12.58
N GLY A 20 -9.39 4.11 -13.05
CA GLY A 20 -10.85 3.99 -13.13
C GLY A 20 -11.52 3.91 -11.76
N GLN A 21 -11.53 2.71 -11.15
CA GLN A 21 -12.17 2.47 -9.85
C GLN A 21 -11.36 3.05 -8.68
N CYS A 22 -10.09 3.36 -8.89
CA CYS A 22 -9.20 3.93 -7.88
C CYS A 22 -8.30 5.02 -8.48
N ALA A 23 -8.24 6.19 -7.85
CA ALA A 23 -7.35 7.29 -8.25
C ALA A 23 -5.94 7.23 -7.61
N GLY A 24 -5.63 6.15 -6.87
CA GLY A 24 -4.39 5.98 -6.13
C GLY A 24 -4.47 6.50 -4.69
N CYS A 25 -3.75 5.85 -3.77
CA CYS A 25 -3.96 6.01 -2.32
C CYS A 25 -3.84 7.45 -1.82
N TYR A 26 -2.92 8.25 -2.37
CA TYR A 26 -2.78 9.66 -1.96
C TYR A 26 -3.95 10.53 -2.42
N GLN A 27 -4.48 10.29 -3.63
CA GLN A 27 -5.62 11.05 -4.16
C GLN A 27 -6.91 10.72 -3.39
N VAL A 28 -7.11 9.44 -3.09
CA VAL A 28 -8.25 8.99 -2.29
C VAL A 28 -8.01 9.08 -0.78
N LYS A 29 -6.90 9.70 -0.35
CA LYS A 29 -6.52 9.91 1.07
C LYS A 29 -6.59 8.64 1.92
N GLY A 30 -6.12 7.52 1.34
CA GLY A 30 -6.09 6.22 2.00
C GLY A 30 -7.42 5.47 1.96
N ALA A 31 -8.47 5.97 1.31
CA ALA A 31 -9.78 5.32 1.18
C ALA A 31 -10.02 4.77 -0.25
N PRO A 32 -9.30 3.71 -0.69
CA PRO A 32 -9.64 3.02 -1.93
C PRO A 32 -11.02 2.35 -1.81
N PHE A 33 -11.61 1.97 -2.95
CA PHE A 33 -12.96 1.41 -3.01
C PHE A 33 -13.21 0.26 -2.02
N TRP A 34 -12.22 -0.62 -1.81
CA TRP A 34 -12.33 -1.78 -0.93
C TRP A 34 -12.25 -1.41 0.56
N ALA A 35 -11.63 -0.28 0.93
CA ALA A 35 -11.46 0.06 2.34
C ALA A 35 -12.80 0.33 3.02
N ALA A 36 -13.77 0.89 2.29
CA ALA A 36 -15.11 1.12 2.81
C ALA A 36 -15.79 -0.17 3.33
N GLU A 37 -15.54 -1.30 2.67
CA GLU A 37 -16.19 -2.58 2.99
C GLU A 37 -15.37 -3.46 3.94
N HIS A 38 -14.04 -3.29 3.95
CA HIS A 38 -13.13 -4.20 4.63
C HIS A 38 -12.38 -3.59 5.82
N THR A 39 -12.58 -2.31 6.13
CA THR A 39 -11.93 -1.67 7.28
C THR A 39 -12.93 -0.82 8.08
N GLU A 40 -12.80 -0.82 9.40
CA GLU A 40 -13.70 -0.11 10.32
C GLU A 40 -13.69 1.40 10.09
N GLU A 41 -12.52 1.98 9.82
CA GLU A 41 -12.36 3.42 9.62
C GLU A 41 -12.52 3.83 8.14
N HIS A 42 -12.86 2.89 7.26
CA HIS A 42 -12.91 3.09 5.80
C HIS A 42 -11.61 3.60 5.17
N ILE A 43 -10.48 3.40 5.87
CA ILE A 43 -9.13 3.78 5.46
C ILE A 43 -8.26 2.52 5.44
N CYS A 44 -7.37 2.42 4.45
CA CYS A 44 -6.35 1.39 4.34
C CYS A 44 -5.40 1.42 5.56
N PRO A 45 -5.19 0.30 6.28
CA PRO A 45 -4.41 0.28 7.51
C PRO A 45 -2.97 0.75 7.33
N LEU A 46 -2.34 0.44 6.19
CA LEU A 46 -0.97 0.87 5.90
C LEU A 46 -0.87 2.37 5.65
N PHE A 47 -1.84 2.95 4.94
CA PHE A 47 -1.88 4.38 4.69
C PHE A 47 -2.15 5.15 5.99
N LYS A 48 -3.13 4.68 6.78
CA LYS A 48 -3.39 5.25 8.10
C LYS A 48 -2.14 5.23 8.97
N CYS A 49 -1.52 4.06 9.14
CA CYS A 49 -0.36 3.92 10.01
C CYS A 49 0.80 4.82 9.56
N ALA A 50 1.24 4.72 8.31
CA ALA A 50 2.40 5.47 7.83
C ALA A 50 2.11 6.96 7.69
N VAL A 51 1.04 7.33 6.99
CA VAL A 51 0.79 8.72 6.55
C VAL A 51 -0.03 9.50 7.57
N VAL A 52 -1.10 8.90 8.10
CA VAL A 52 -2.01 9.62 9.01
C VAL A 52 -1.45 9.67 10.43
N ASP A 53 -1.04 8.53 10.98
CA ASP A 53 -0.68 8.43 12.40
C ASP A 53 0.80 8.79 12.61
N LYS A 54 1.72 8.19 11.85
CA LYS A 54 3.17 8.42 11.97
C LYS A 54 3.70 9.63 11.19
N LYS A 55 2.87 10.25 10.33
CA LYS A 55 3.24 11.41 9.49
C LYS A 55 4.42 11.17 8.55
N PHE A 56 4.63 9.92 8.15
CA PHE A 56 5.55 9.56 7.09
C PHE A 56 4.94 9.82 5.70
N THR A 57 5.79 9.89 4.70
CA THR A 57 5.39 9.92 3.29
C THR A 57 4.84 8.56 2.87
N ASP A 58 5.49 7.49 3.31
CA ASP A 58 5.16 6.10 3.00
C ASP A 58 5.71 5.14 4.07
N CYS A 59 5.46 3.84 3.90
CA CYS A 59 5.94 2.81 4.80
C CYS A 59 7.48 2.66 4.79
N GLY A 60 8.19 3.18 3.78
CA GLY A 60 9.65 3.14 3.64
C GLY A 60 10.39 3.87 4.75
N GLN A 61 9.78 4.89 5.33
CA GLN A 61 10.34 5.61 6.47
C GLN A 61 10.16 4.88 7.82
N CYS A 62 9.46 3.73 7.83
CA CYS A 62 9.30 2.93 9.04
C CYS A 62 10.58 2.12 9.31
N PRO A 63 11.25 2.29 10.45
CA PRO A 63 12.48 1.56 10.77
C PRO A 63 12.25 0.05 10.91
N ASP A 64 11.02 -0.36 11.18
CA ASP A 64 10.63 -1.77 11.32
C ASP A 64 10.17 -2.40 10.00
N LEU A 65 10.29 -1.73 8.85
CA LEU A 65 9.84 -2.28 7.57
C LEU A 65 10.69 -3.49 7.14
N PRO A 66 10.10 -4.65 6.78
CA PRO A 66 8.66 -4.96 6.77
C PRO A 66 8.12 -5.31 8.17
N CYS A 67 7.21 -4.49 8.69
CA CYS A 67 6.64 -4.68 10.02
C CYS A 67 5.44 -5.66 10.00
N PRO A 68 4.96 -6.15 11.16
CA PRO A 68 3.87 -7.14 11.20
C PRO A 68 2.60 -6.71 10.45
N LEU A 69 2.22 -5.42 10.55
CA LEU A 69 1.08 -4.88 9.81
C LEU A 69 1.30 -4.92 8.29
N PHE A 70 2.53 -4.65 7.83
CA PHE A 70 2.85 -4.71 6.40
C PHE A 70 2.81 -6.15 5.88
N LEU A 71 3.31 -7.10 6.68
CA LEU A 71 3.33 -8.53 6.36
C LEU A 71 1.93 -9.14 6.34
N SER A 72 1.01 -8.67 7.18
CA SER A 72 -0.36 -9.19 7.28
C SER A 72 -1.27 -8.74 6.14
N MET A 73 -0.88 -7.72 5.36
CA MET A 73 -1.70 -7.14 4.31
C MET A 73 -1.54 -7.90 2.98
N GLN A 74 -2.12 -9.09 2.94
CA GLN A 74 -2.22 -9.95 1.76
C GLN A 74 -3.50 -9.64 0.97
N ASP A 75 -3.39 -9.60 -0.36
CA ASP A 75 -4.56 -9.51 -1.23
C ASP A 75 -5.33 -10.85 -1.19
N PRO A 76 -6.65 -10.87 -0.93
CA PRO A 76 -7.45 -12.09 -0.91
C PRO A 76 -7.40 -12.91 -2.21
N ASN A 77 -7.06 -12.27 -3.33
CA ASN A 77 -6.94 -12.91 -4.65
C ASN A 77 -5.51 -13.39 -4.95
N SER A 78 -4.57 -13.21 -4.02
CA SER A 78 -3.17 -13.62 -4.18
C SER A 78 -2.83 -14.86 -3.37
N THR A 79 -2.00 -15.72 -3.96
CA THR A 79 -1.37 -16.84 -3.24
C THR A 79 -0.30 -16.35 -2.28
N ASP A 80 0.08 -17.20 -1.31
CA ASP A 80 1.16 -16.88 -0.35
C ASP A 80 2.49 -16.59 -1.04
N GLU A 81 2.80 -17.28 -2.14
CA GLU A 81 4.04 -17.06 -2.90
C GLU A 81 4.01 -15.74 -3.66
N GLU A 82 2.87 -15.36 -4.23
CA GLU A 82 2.67 -14.05 -4.85
C GLU A 82 2.78 -12.93 -3.83
N HIS A 83 2.18 -13.12 -2.64
CA HIS A 83 2.28 -12.18 -1.53
C HIS A 83 3.72 -11.98 -1.08
N LYS A 84 4.45 -13.08 -0.81
CA LYS A 84 5.88 -13.02 -0.41
C LYS A 84 6.74 -12.32 -1.46
N ARG A 85 6.49 -12.57 -2.76
CA ARG A 85 7.18 -11.87 -3.85
C ARG A 85 6.85 -10.37 -3.84
N SER A 86 5.58 -10.03 -3.76
CA SER A 86 5.10 -8.63 -3.69
C SER A 86 5.72 -7.88 -2.51
N LEU A 87 5.79 -8.49 -1.32
CA LEU A 87 6.43 -7.92 -0.14
C LEU A 87 7.90 -7.53 -0.41
N LYS A 88 8.69 -8.42 -1.01
CA LYS A 88 10.10 -8.16 -1.35
C LYS A 88 10.24 -7.01 -2.33
N GLU A 89 9.43 -7.00 -3.38
CA GLU A 89 9.46 -5.96 -4.41
C GLU A 89 9.05 -4.59 -3.84
N ARG A 90 7.99 -4.55 -3.03
CA ARG A 90 7.50 -3.33 -2.39
C ARG A 90 8.53 -2.75 -1.41
N VAL A 91 9.17 -3.58 -0.60
CA VAL A 91 10.25 -3.14 0.31
C VAL A 91 11.43 -2.58 -0.49
N ALA A 92 11.89 -3.30 -1.53
CA ALA A 92 12.99 -2.82 -2.37
C ALA A 92 12.70 -1.45 -3.02
N ARG A 93 11.46 -1.22 -3.48
CA ARG A 93 11.04 0.07 -4.05
C ARG A 93 10.99 1.18 -3.00
N LEU A 94 10.52 0.87 -1.80
CA LEU A 94 10.42 1.84 -0.70
C LEU A 94 11.81 2.24 -0.16
N SER A 95 12.79 1.34 -0.20
CA SER A 95 14.18 1.63 0.23
C SER A 95 15.03 2.34 -0.81
N ALA A 96 14.56 2.46 -2.05
CA ALA A 96 15.29 3.07 -3.16
C ALA A 96 15.00 4.57 -3.37
N ASN A 97 14.16 5.17 -2.52
CA ASN A 97 13.75 6.58 -2.57
C ASN A 97 14.53 7.46 -1.60
#